data_AF-A0A5N7DJY0-F1
#
_entry.id   AF-A0A5N7DJY0-F1
#
_cell.length_a   1.000
_cell.length_b   1.000
_cell.length_c   1.000
_cell.angle_alpha   90.00
_cell.angle_beta   90.00
_cell.angle_gamma   90.00
#
_symmetry.space_group_name_H-M   'P 1'
#
loop_
_entity.id
_entity.type
_entity.pdbx_description
1 polymer ?
#
loop_
_entity_poly.entity_id
_entity_poly.type
_entity_poly.pdbx_seq_one_letter_code
_entity_poly.pdbx_strand_id
1 'polypeptide(L)'
;MFFNDSFEDFHLDIVGFLAILGEGSVSVNYQVSTLSAFTFLPRLLPAPQAFMRPSRPLRLDDVPGTVLGIRSGNCRPHVCRIPHIILPGDESMKSDSDYTVRHYRITIKDGGNPSDALISARAFSLLSVLAVIGCAMSIALLGLSIHFNDGWALVATVLLSCLSSLLGIMCKWSLKLGKRVTGRDDIPSGDVIICYPNGAFIIVECEEAVARSLFFAPERCNYLLSGTWYRSLALLGTMMLMFGVIALGNSGARMQVTFGASYLLLNAAYWMVAALPEKLHWDYSALHLEEVAPVFPAPGEDRSFRKALWAAIKSTKSTRWVKTGRIAPDTEAWHYWLGQAESAVTRLDGFDPETWDYSARLDDCLGTIGLFTDSPGKPAAEERP
;
A
#
# COMPACT_ATOMS: atom_id res chain seq x y z
N MET A 1 -26.51 -43.93 7.00
CA MET A 1 -25.64 -44.91 6.34
C MET A 1 -25.32 -44.35 4.96
N PHE A 2 -24.35 -43.43 4.86
CA PHE A 2 -24.08 -42.67 3.61
C PHE A 2 -22.59 -42.42 3.34
N PHE A 3 -21.69 -43.06 4.09
CA PHE A 3 -20.27 -43.06 3.75
C PHE A 3 -19.84 -44.50 3.54
N ASN A 4 -19.27 -44.75 2.36
CA ASN A 4 -18.76 -46.02 1.88
C ASN A 4 -17.73 -46.57 2.89
N ASP A 5 -17.80 -47.86 3.24
CA ASP A 5 -16.95 -48.48 4.28
C ASP A 5 -15.47 -48.63 3.84
N SER A 6 -15.14 -48.32 2.58
CA SER A 6 -13.79 -48.27 2.03
C SER A 6 -13.37 -46.84 1.67
N PHE A 7 -12.45 -46.27 2.45
CA PHE A 7 -11.75 -45.01 2.12
C PHE A 7 -10.91 -45.08 0.83
N GLU A 8 -10.74 -46.28 0.25
CA GLU A 8 -9.98 -46.47 -0.99
C GLU A 8 -10.72 -46.04 -2.25
N ASP A 9 -12.06 -45.94 -2.23
CA ASP A 9 -12.86 -45.54 -3.40
C ASP A 9 -13.00 -44.01 -3.53
N PHE A 10 -12.46 -43.24 -2.59
CA PHE A 10 -12.52 -41.79 -2.60
C PHE A 10 -11.41 -41.19 -3.46
N HIS A 11 -11.73 -40.88 -4.72
CA HIS A 11 -10.85 -40.14 -5.62
C HIS A 11 -11.09 -38.62 -5.48
N LEU A 12 -10.20 -37.94 -4.74
CA LEU A 12 -10.18 -36.47 -4.69
C LEU A 12 -9.39 -35.94 -5.90
N ASP A 13 -9.98 -35.05 -6.71
CA ASP A 13 -9.22 -34.28 -7.71
C ASP A 13 -8.39 -33.18 -7.03
N ILE A 14 -7.35 -33.61 -6.32
CA ILE A 14 -6.47 -32.74 -5.56
C ILE A 14 -5.71 -31.75 -6.44
N VAL A 15 -5.48 -32.12 -7.71
CA VAL A 15 -4.76 -31.30 -8.68
C VAL A 15 -5.56 -30.04 -9.01
N GLY A 16 -6.86 -30.20 -9.30
CA GLY A 16 -7.76 -29.07 -9.50
C GLY A 16 -7.88 -28.19 -8.25
N PHE A 17 -7.93 -28.79 -7.07
CA PHE A 17 -8.02 -28.05 -5.80
C PHE A 17 -6.77 -27.20 -5.54
N LEU A 18 -5.56 -27.77 -5.71
CA LEU A 18 -4.30 -27.05 -5.50
C LEU A 18 -4.13 -25.86 -6.46
N ALA A 19 -4.64 -25.99 -7.69
CA ALA A 19 -4.53 -24.96 -8.71
C ALA A 19 -5.34 -23.70 -8.40
N ILE A 20 -6.48 -23.83 -7.71
CA ILE A 20 -7.43 -22.72 -7.50
C ILE A 20 -7.33 -22.17 -6.07
N LEU A 21 -6.99 -23.03 -5.10
CA LEU A 21 -7.13 -22.69 -3.71
C LEU A 21 -5.99 -21.79 -3.20
N GLY A 22 -6.34 -20.55 -2.88
CA GLY A 22 -5.49 -19.61 -2.17
C GLY A 22 -4.71 -18.63 -3.02
N GLU A 23 -4.88 -18.64 -4.35
CA GLU A 23 -4.20 -17.68 -5.23
C GLU A 23 -4.51 -16.23 -4.84
N GLY A 24 -5.77 -15.91 -4.54
CA GLY A 24 -6.17 -14.57 -4.09
C GLY A 24 -5.47 -14.13 -2.79
N SER A 25 -5.39 -15.00 -1.79
CA SER A 25 -4.81 -14.67 -0.48
C SER A 25 -3.28 -14.58 -0.52
N VAL A 26 -2.64 -15.43 -1.32
CA VAL A 26 -1.18 -15.45 -1.48
C VAL A 26 -0.71 -14.30 -2.38
N SER A 27 -1.45 -14.00 -3.45
CA SER A 27 -1.10 -12.94 -4.40
C SER A 27 -1.19 -11.52 -3.81
N VAL A 28 -2.00 -11.30 -2.77
CA VAL A 28 -2.01 -10.02 -2.02
C VAL A 28 -0.76 -9.89 -1.16
N ASN A 29 -0.33 -10.97 -0.52
CA ASN A 29 0.74 -10.93 0.48
C ASN A 29 2.13 -11.29 -0.06
N TYR A 30 2.28 -11.68 -1.33
CA TYR A 30 3.53 -12.27 -1.83
C TYR A 30 4.75 -11.34 -1.70
N GLN A 31 4.61 -10.03 -1.97
CA GLN A 31 5.72 -9.06 -1.83
C GLN A 31 6.15 -8.98 -0.37
N VAL A 32 5.19 -8.94 0.55
CA VAL A 32 5.45 -8.83 1.98
C VAL A 32 6.04 -10.15 2.52
N SER A 33 5.54 -11.29 2.06
CA SER A 33 6.03 -12.62 2.45
C SER A 33 7.49 -12.83 2.10
N THR A 34 7.97 -12.26 0.99
CA THR A 34 9.35 -12.48 0.51
C THR A 34 10.36 -11.55 1.16
N LEU A 35 9.90 -10.56 1.94
CA LEU A 35 10.78 -9.68 2.70
C LEU A 35 11.49 -10.39 3.86
N SER A 36 10.85 -11.36 4.50
CA SER A 36 11.45 -12.10 5.63
C SER A 36 12.48 -13.13 5.14
N ALA A 37 13.47 -13.47 5.97
CA ALA A 37 14.43 -14.54 5.67
C ALA A 37 13.78 -15.94 5.68
N PHE A 38 12.65 -16.10 6.39
CA PHE A 38 11.88 -17.34 6.42
C PHE A 38 11.31 -17.74 5.05
N THR A 39 11.37 -16.86 4.05
CA THR A 39 10.95 -17.18 2.68
C THR A 39 11.80 -18.30 2.05
N PHE A 40 13.04 -18.49 2.50
CA PHE A 40 13.95 -19.53 2.00
C PHE A 40 13.63 -20.94 2.53
N LEU A 41 12.82 -21.04 3.58
CA LEU A 41 12.50 -22.29 4.24
C LEU A 41 11.64 -23.18 3.31
N PRO A 42 12.01 -24.46 3.09
CA PRO A 42 11.20 -25.38 2.29
C PRO A 42 9.92 -25.68 3.04
N ARG A 43 8.79 -25.33 2.42
CA ARG A 43 7.46 -25.38 3.02
C ARG A 43 6.39 -25.68 1.98
N LEU A 44 5.24 -26.13 2.46
CA LEU A 44 4.03 -26.13 1.64
C LEU A 44 3.53 -24.69 1.47
N LEU A 45 3.26 -24.32 0.22
CA LEU A 45 2.65 -23.06 -0.15
C LEU A 45 1.35 -23.35 -0.90
N PRO A 46 0.20 -22.79 -0.48
CA PRO A 46 -0.98 -22.79 -1.33
C PRO A 46 -0.70 -21.93 -2.56
N ALA A 47 -1.21 -22.34 -3.72
CA ALA A 47 -1.08 -21.63 -5.00
C ALA A 47 0.34 -21.04 -5.29
N PRO A 48 1.41 -21.86 -5.34
CA PRO A 48 2.78 -21.37 -5.58
C PRO A 48 2.95 -20.60 -6.90
N GLN A 49 2.08 -20.84 -7.88
CA GLN A 49 2.02 -20.12 -9.15
C GLN A 49 1.83 -18.60 -8.97
N ALA A 50 1.24 -18.14 -7.86
CA ALA A 50 1.05 -16.71 -7.57
C ALA A 50 2.38 -15.92 -7.52
N PHE A 51 3.50 -16.60 -7.23
CA PHE A 51 4.84 -16.01 -7.20
C PHE A 51 5.52 -15.96 -8.58
N MET A 52 5.03 -16.73 -9.56
CA MET A 52 5.65 -16.90 -10.88
C MET A 52 5.12 -15.91 -11.94
N ARG A 53 5.08 -14.62 -11.60
CA ARG A 53 4.59 -13.60 -12.54
C ARG A 53 5.56 -13.41 -13.72
N PRO A 54 5.10 -13.14 -14.95
CA PRO A 54 5.98 -12.89 -16.10
C PRO A 54 7.00 -11.77 -15.85
N SER A 55 6.59 -10.75 -15.09
CA SER A 55 7.43 -9.66 -14.62
C SER A 55 7.20 -9.42 -13.13
N ARG A 56 8.30 -9.26 -12.38
CA ARG A 56 8.24 -8.81 -10.98
C ARG A 56 7.97 -7.31 -10.96
N PRO A 57 7.08 -6.81 -10.09
CA PRO A 57 6.85 -5.37 -10.00
C PRO A 57 8.09 -4.66 -9.47
N LEU A 58 8.37 -3.49 -10.03
CA LEU A 58 9.55 -2.70 -9.67
C LEU A 58 9.34 -1.82 -8.43
N ARG A 59 8.08 -1.65 -8.01
CA ARG A 59 7.64 -0.82 -6.89
C ARG A 59 6.47 -1.50 -6.18
N LEU A 60 6.12 -1.01 -4.99
CA LEU A 60 4.85 -1.37 -4.36
C LEU A 60 3.67 -0.71 -5.10
N ASP A 61 2.47 -1.22 -4.87
CA ASP A 61 1.26 -0.70 -5.50
C ASP A 61 0.96 0.72 -5.00
N ASP A 62 0.88 1.67 -5.93
CA ASP A 62 0.58 3.07 -5.60
C ASP A 62 -0.91 3.22 -5.21
N VAL A 63 -1.19 4.20 -4.35
CA VAL A 63 -2.53 4.53 -3.89
C VAL A 63 -3.00 5.84 -4.55
N PRO A 64 -4.28 5.95 -4.96
CA PRO A 64 -4.79 7.19 -5.54
C PRO A 64 -4.78 8.34 -4.52
N GLY A 65 -4.26 9.48 -4.96
CA GLY A 65 -4.14 10.70 -4.16
C GLY A 65 -2.90 11.48 -4.56
N THR A 66 -2.81 12.75 -4.21
CA THR A 66 -1.67 13.61 -4.59
C THR A 66 -0.87 13.98 -3.34
N VAL A 67 0.45 13.87 -3.41
CA VAL A 67 1.37 14.23 -2.33
C VAL A 67 2.13 15.49 -2.70
N LEU A 68 2.09 16.49 -1.83
CA LEU A 68 2.61 17.82 -2.08
C LEU A 68 3.50 18.27 -0.93
N GLY A 69 4.66 18.84 -1.25
CA GLY A 69 5.49 19.52 -0.28
C GLY A 69 4.98 20.94 -0.08
N ILE A 70 4.61 21.29 1.14
CA ILE A 70 3.95 22.57 1.46
C ILE A 70 4.87 23.74 1.11
N ARG A 71 6.16 23.65 1.48
CA ARG A 71 7.17 24.69 1.20
C ARG A 71 8.12 24.33 0.07
N SER A 72 8.44 23.05 -0.11
CA SER A 72 9.38 22.60 -1.13
C SER A 72 8.82 22.66 -2.55
N GLY A 73 7.50 22.65 -2.72
CA GLY A 73 6.84 22.64 -4.03
C GLY A 73 6.97 21.31 -4.78
N ASN A 74 7.52 20.27 -4.14
CA ASN A 74 7.53 18.93 -4.69
C ASN A 74 6.09 18.43 -4.86
N CYS A 75 5.81 17.79 -5.98
CA CYS A 75 4.48 17.27 -6.28
C CYS A 75 4.60 15.86 -6.84
N ARG A 76 3.80 14.95 -6.31
CA ARG A 76 3.68 13.58 -6.79
C ARG A 76 2.19 13.26 -6.97
N PRO A 77 1.77 12.82 -8.17
CA PRO A 77 0.35 12.60 -8.49
C PRO A 77 -0.25 11.33 -7.87
N HIS A 78 0.54 10.60 -7.07
CA HIS A 78 0.16 9.35 -6.44
C HIS A 78 0.78 9.24 -5.05
N VAL A 79 0.11 8.54 -4.14
CA VAL A 79 0.60 8.27 -2.79
C VAL A 79 1.36 6.95 -2.79
N CYS A 80 2.57 6.94 -2.24
CA CYS A 80 3.32 5.71 -2.06
C CYS A 80 2.68 4.79 -1.01
N ARG A 81 2.76 3.47 -1.23
CA ARG A 81 2.11 2.48 -0.37
C ARG A 81 2.57 2.57 1.08
N ILE A 82 3.87 2.75 1.29
CA ILE A 82 4.47 2.73 2.62
C ILE A 82 3.97 3.90 3.49
N PRO A 83 4.06 5.17 3.06
CA PRO A 83 3.43 6.26 3.83
C PRO A 83 1.91 6.09 3.99
N HIS A 84 1.22 5.49 3.03
CA HIS A 84 -0.22 5.20 3.15
C HIS A 84 -0.56 4.16 4.22
N ILE A 85 0.34 3.20 4.50
CA ILE A 85 0.19 2.21 5.58
C ILE A 85 0.58 2.79 6.94
N ILE A 86 1.64 3.62 6.97
CA ILE A 86 2.16 4.25 8.20
C ILE A 86 1.15 5.23 8.78
N LEU A 87 0.65 6.11 7.90
CA LEU A 87 -0.45 7.00 8.22
C LEU A 87 -1.73 6.18 8.10
N PRO A 88 -2.82 6.52 8.81
CA PRO A 88 -4.09 5.81 8.67
C PRO A 88 -4.78 6.20 7.36
N GLY A 89 -4.13 5.91 6.24
CA GLY A 89 -4.59 6.21 4.89
C GLY A 89 -5.85 5.43 4.54
N ASP A 90 -5.88 4.13 4.85
CA ASP A 90 -7.06 3.28 4.68
C ASP A 90 -8.27 3.82 5.46
N GLU A 91 -8.04 4.33 6.67
CA GLU A 91 -9.11 4.94 7.45
C GLU A 91 -9.56 6.28 6.91
N SER A 92 -8.67 7.02 6.24
CA SER A 92 -8.94 8.35 5.66
C SER A 92 -9.61 8.27 4.28
N MET A 93 -9.53 7.11 3.61
CA MET A 93 -10.23 6.82 2.36
C MET A 93 -11.62 6.19 2.56
N LYS A 94 -12.02 5.89 3.80
CA LYS A 94 -13.38 5.41 4.07
C LYS A 94 -14.39 6.54 3.83
N SER A 95 -15.61 6.19 3.45
CA SER A 95 -16.68 7.17 3.25
C SER A 95 -17.02 7.94 4.55
N ASP A 96 -16.81 7.34 5.72
CA ASP A 96 -17.00 8.06 7.00
C ASP A 96 -15.90 9.11 7.29
N SER A 97 -14.86 9.20 6.48
CA SER A 97 -13.80 10.20 6.63
C SER A 97 -13.75 11.21 5.48
N ASP A 98 -14.80 11.30 4.67
CA ASP A 98 -14.89 12.26 3.58
C ASP A 98 -14.72 13.69 4.10
N TYR A 99 -13.87 14.48 3.44
CA TYR A 99 -13.57 15.86 3.82
C TYR A 99 -13.03 16.04 5.25
N THR A 100 -12.28 15.06 5.78
CA THR A 100 -11.59 15.20 7.08
C THR A 100 -10.17 15.71 6.93
N VAL A 101 -9.65 16.39 7.96
CA VAL A 101 -8.26 16.84 8.02
C VAL A 101 -7.58 16.22 9.23
N ARG A 102 -6.51 15.46 9.00
CA ARG A 102 -5.70 14.86 10.06
C ARG A 102 -4.30 15.44 10.06
N HIS A 103 -3.73 15.62 11.25
CA HIS A 103 -2.42 16.23 11.41
C HIS A 103 -1.47 15.30 12.18
N TYR A 104 -0.39 14.88 11.52
CA TYR A 104 0.64 14.00 12.06
C TYR A 104 1.98 14.70 12.11
N ARG A 105 2.77 14.38 13.13
CA ARG A 105 4.18 14.73 13.24
C ARG A 105 5.02 13.47 13.18
N ILE A 106 5.98 13.46 12.26
CA ILE A 106 6.93 12.35 12.08
C ILE A 106 8.32 12.82 12.44
N THR A 107 8.91 12.19 13.45
CA THR A 107 10.29 12.44 13.88
C THR A 107 11.10 11.14 13.86
N ILE A 108 12.41 11.26 13.66
CA ILE A 108 13.34 10.13 13.78
C ILE A 108 13.68 9.98 15.27
N LYS A 109 13.62 8.77 15.83
CA LYS A 109 13.92 8.57 17.26
C LYS A 109 15.37 8.89 17.60
N ASP A 110 15.57 9.48 18.78
CA ASP A 110 16.88 9.79 19.35
C ASP A 110 17.75 8.52 19.48
N GLY A 111 18.93 8.54 18.87
CA GLY A 111 19.85 7.40 18.80
C GLY A 111 19.75 6.54 17.53
N GLY A 112 18.78 6.81 16.65
CA GLY A 112 18.74 6.25 15.31
C GLY A 112 19.85 6.82 14.43
N ASN A 113 20.67 5.97 13.82
CA ASN A 113 21.66 6.45 12.86
C ASN A 113 20.92 6.90 11.58
N PRO A 114 21.08 8.14 11.09
CA PRO A 114 20.44 8.61 9.86
C PRO A 114 20.89 7.80 8.62
N SER A 115 21.98 7.02 8.74
CA SER A 115 22.43 6.08 7.71
C SER A 115 21.70 4.73 7.71
N ASP A 116 20.92 4.40 8.73
CA ASP A 116 20.11 3.17 8.77
C ASP A 116 18.87 3.26 7.87
N ALA A 117 18.28 2.11 7.55
CA ALA A 117 17.05 2.06 6.79
C ALA A 117 15.90 2.58 7.66
N LEU A 118 15.27 3.68 7.25
CA LEU A 118 14.13 4.27 7.96
C LEU A 118 12.98 3.28 8.16
N ILE A 119 12.85 2.33 7.22
CA ILE A 119 11.81 1.32 7.23
C ILE A 119 12.47 0.01 6.82
N SER A 120 12.35 -0.98 7.72
CA SER A 120 12.81 -2.34 7.46
C SER A 120 11.63 -3.29 7.50
N ALA A 121 11.77 -4.42 6.82
CA ALA A 121 10.83 -5.49 6.98
C ALA A 121 11.01 -6.13 8.35
N ARG A 122 9.91 -6.40 9.04
CA ARG A 122 9.96 -7.08 10.33
C ARG A 122 10.53 -8.49 10.13
N ALA A 123 11.64 -8.80 10.80
CA ALA A 123 12.33 -10.09 10.63
C ALA A 123 11.42 -11.28 10.98
N PHE A 124 10.57 -11.11 12.00
CA PHE A 124 9.57 -12.07 12.45
C PHE A 124 8.17 -11.46 12.28
N SER A 125 7.51 -11.79 11.17
CA SER A 125 6.13 -11.36 10.87
C SER A 125 5.16 -12.54 10.96
N LEU A 126 3.85 -12.26 10.95
CA LEU A 126 2.82 -13.31 10.90
C LEU A 126 3.00 -14.26 9.70
N LEU A 127 3.54 -13.76 8.58
CA LEU A 127 3.90 -14.59 7.44
C LEU A 127 5.13 -15.48 7.69
N SER A 128 6.05 -15.07 8.56
CA SER A 128 7.14 -15.94 9.02
C SER A 128 6.61 -17.12 9.83
N VAL A 129 5.60 -16.89 10.67
CA VAL A 129 4.93 -17.97 11.43
C VAL A 129 4.22 -18.94 10.48
N LEU A 130 3.49 -18.42 9.48
CA LEU A 130 2.89 -19.25 8.43
C LEU A 130 3.94 -20.06 7.66
N ALA A 131 5.11 -19.47 7.40
CA ALA A 131 6.20 -20.17 6.74
C ALA A 131 6.72 -21.36 7.58
N VAL A 132 6.84 -21.17 8.89
CA VAL A 132 7.22 -22.24 9.84
C VAL A 132 6.14 -23.32 9.91
N ILE A 133 4.86 -22.96 9.98
CA ILE A 133 3.75 -23.93 9.97
C ILE A 133 3.75 -24.76 8.69
N GLY A 134 3.91 -24.11 7.53
CA GLY A 134 4.00 -24.80 6.24
C GLY A 134 5.22 -25.72 6.13
N CYS A 135 6.33 -25.38 6.78
CA CYS A 135 7.50 -26.25 6.88
C CYS A 135 7.25 -27.44 7.80
N ALA A 136 6.65 -27.22 8.98
CA ALA A 136 6.27 -28.29 9.89
C ALA A 136 5.30 -29.29 9.22
N MET A 137 4.32 -28.80 8.46
CA MET A 137 3.42 -29.65 7.66
C MET A 137 4.16 -30.41 6.55
N SER A 138 5.11 -29.77 5.86
CA SER A 138 5.96 -30.46 4.88
C SER A 138 6.74 -31.62 5.50
N ILE A 139 7.36 -31.40 6.67
CA ILE A 139 8.08 -32.46 7.40
C ILE A 139 7.14 -33.59 7.82
N ALA A 140 5.94 -33.25 8.31
CA ALA A 140 4.94 -34.24 8.69
C ALA A 140 4.48 -35.08 7.49
N LEU A 141 4.20 -34.45 6.34
CA LEU A 141 3.83 -35.16 5.11
C LEU A 141 4.97 -36.03 4.59
N LEU A 142 6.22 -35.59 4.71
CA LEU A 142 7.38 -36.38 4.34
C LEU A 142 7.48 -37.64 5.22
N GLY A 143 7.32 -37.48 6.53
CA GLY A 143 7.31 -38.59 7.48
C GLY A 143 6.17 -39.58 7.23
N LEU A 144 4.97 -39.08 6.92
CA LEU A 144 3.81 -39.91 6.57
C LEU A 144 3.99 -40.63 5.23
N SER A 145 4.60 -39.97 4.23
CA SER A 145 4.92 -40.60 2.94
C SER A 145 5.87 -41.79 3.12
N ILE A 146 6.87 -41.65 4.00
CA ILE A 146 7.79 -42.74 4.36
C ILE A 146 7.05 -43.83 5.13
N HIS A 147 6.21 -43.47 6.10
CA HIS A 147 5.47 -44.44 6.92
C HIS A 147 4.51 -45.30 6.09
N PHE A 148 3.83 -44.71 5.09
CA PHE A 148 2.92 -45.42 4.20
C PHE A 148 3.61 -46.04 2.97
N ASN A 149 4.94 -45.90 2.84
CA ASN A 149 5.73 -46.37 1.70
C ASN A 149 5.22 -45.84 0.33
N ASP A 150 4.75 -44.60 0.29
CA ASP A 150 4.26 -43.95 -0.92
C ASP A 150 5.37 -43.11 -1.57
N GLY A 151 6.03 -43.70 -2.58
CA GLY A 151 7.14 -43.05 -3.30
C GLY A 151 6.70 -41.81 -4.09
N TRP A 152 5.48 -41.82 -4.64
CA TRP A 152 4.96 -40.67 -5.40
C TRP A 152 4.65 -39.49 -4.48
N ALA A 153 4.06 -39.75 -3.31
CA ALA A 153 3.85 -38.74 -2.28
C ALA A 153 5.18 -38.16 -1.74
N LEU A 154 6.21 -39.00 -1.59
CA LEU A 154 7.54 -38.55 -1.17
C LEU A 154 8.14 -37.58 -2.20
N VAL A 155 8.14 -37.97 -3.47
CA VAL A 155 8.63 -37.12 -4.57
C VAL A 155 7.85 -35.81 -4.65
N ALA A 156 6.51 -35.88 -4.55
CA ALA A 156 5.66 -34.69 -4.53
C ALA A 156 6.00 -33.75 -3.37
N THR A 157 6.16 -34.29 -2.15
CA THR A 157 6.51 -33.51 -0.96
C THR A 157 7.83 -32.77 -1.15
N VAL A 158 8.87 -33.47 -1.63
CA VAL A 158 10.20 -32.88 -1.86
C VAL A 158 10.14 -31.79 -2.91
N LEU A 159 9.51 -32.05 -4.06
CA LEU A 159 9.42 -31.08 -5.16
C LEU A 159 8.66 -29.81 -4.76
N LEU A 160 7.48 -29.96 -4.15
CA LEU A 160 6.63 -28.84 -3.76
C LEU A 160 7.27 -28.02 -2.62
N SER A 161 8.01 -28.68 -1.72
CA SER A 161 8.73 -27.99 -0.64
C SER A 161 9.96 -27.25 -1.16
N CYS A 162 10.75 -27.87 -2.02
CA CYS A 162 11.90 -27.21 -2.67
C CYS A 162 11.45 -26.08 -3.60
N LEU A 163 10.28 -26.22 -4.25
CA LEU A 163 9.69 -25.16 -5.06
C LEU A 163 9.46 -23.89 -4.25
N SER A 164 8.95 -24.00 -3.02
CA SER A 164 8.74 -22.83 -2.17
C SER A 164 10.03 -22.07 -1.84
N SER A 165 11.14 -22.78 -1.59
CA SER A 165 12.46 -22.19 -1.38
C SER A 165 12.97 -21.50 -2.64
N LEU A 166 12.79 -22.13 -3.81
CA LEU A 166 13.16 -21.56 -5.10
C LEU A 166 12.40 -20.25 -5.35
N LEU A 167 11.08 -20.24 -5.10
CA LEU A 167 10.24 -19.04 -5.19
C LEU A 167 10.70 -17.96 -4.21
N GLY A 168 11.09 -18.35 -3.00
CA GLY A 168 11.68 -17.45 -2.01
C GLY A 168 12.93 -16.74 -2.53
N ILE A 169 13.84 -17.47 -3.18
CA ILE A 169 15.05 -16.92 -3.81
C ILE A 169 14.71 -16.00 -4.98
N MET A 170 13.81 -16.45 -5.87
CA MET A 170 13.36 -15.69 -7.04
C MET A 170 12.73 -14.35 -6.68
N CYS A 171 11.93 -14.32 -5.63
CA CYS A 171 11.11 -13.18 -5.26
C CYS A 171 11.68 -12.41 -4.07
N LYS A 172 12.85 -12.78 -3.52
CA LYS A 172 13.50 -12.04 -2.43
C LYS A 172 13.85 -10.63 -2.89
N TRP A 173 13.45 -9.65 -2.09
CA TRP A 173 13.78 -8.25 -2.31
C TRP A 173 14.00 -7.50 -0.99
N SER A 174 14.57 -6.31 -1.11
CA SER A 174 14.77 -5.35 -0.02
C SER A 174 14.26 -3.99 -0.46
N LEU A 175 13.59 -3.26 0.45
CA LEU A 175 13.22 -1.87 0.22
C LEU A 175 14.45 -0.97 0.46
N LYS A 176 14.83 -0.17 -0.54
CA LYS A 176 15.85 0.88 -0.38
C LYS A 176 15.23 2.21 -0.73
N LEU A 177 15.03 3.06 0.28
CA LEU A 177 14.59 4.44 0.09
C LEU A 177 15.79 5.29 -0.33
N GLY A 178 15.61 6.12 -1.37
CA GLY A 178 16.66 7.00 -1.86
C GLY A 178 17.02 8.08 -0.83
N LYS A 179 18.31 8.19 -0.50
CA LYS A 179 18.83 9.23 0.42
C LYS A 179 19.28 10.48 -0.35
N ARG A 180 19.41 11.62 0.33
CA ARG A 180 20.10 12.80 -0.26
C ARG A 180 21.58 12.49 -0.37
N VAL A 181 22.21 13.04 -1.41
CA VAL A 181 23.68 13.05 -1.56
C VAL A 181 24.28 14.44 -1.24
N THR A 182 23.45 15.49 -1.11
CA THR A 182 23.91 16.88 -0.94
C THR A 182 23.59 17.46 0.43
N GLY A 183 24.61 17.97 1.13
CA GLY A 183 24.52 18.62 2.44
C GLY A 183 24.66 20.14 2.37
N ARG A 184 23.70 20.81 1.71
CA ARG A 184 23.54 22.26 1.92
C ARG A 184 22.55 22.49 3.05
N ASP A 185 22.84 23.44 3.91
CA ASP A 185 22.06 23.73 5.13
C ASP A 185 20.83 24.62 4.87
N ASP A 186 20.65 25.13 3.64
CA ASP A 186 19.53 25.98 3.22
C ASP A 186 18.30 25.16 2.81
N ILE A 187 17.83 24.28 3.70
CA ILE A 187 16.77 23.33 3.39
C ILE A 187 15.40 23.89 3.81
N PRO A 188 14.42 24.01 2.90
CA PRO A 188 13.05 24.37 3.28
C PRO A 188 12.45 23.28 4.17
N SER A 189 11.45 23.64 4.98
CA SER A 189 10.73 22.66 5.82
C SER A 189 10.21 21.50 4.99
N GLY A 190 10.30 20.28 5.54
CA GLY A 190 9.87 19.04 4.91
C GLY A 190 8.38 18.76 5.01
N ASP A 191 7.57 19.73 5.46
CA ASP A 191 6.14 19.50 5.69
C ASP A 191 5.43 19.06 4.40
N VAL A 192 4.66 17.98 4.51
CA VAL A 192 3.98 17.33 3.39
C VAL A 192 2.47 17.35 3.64
N ILE A 193 1.69 17.50 2.57
CA ILE A 193 0.26 17.26 2.58
C ILE A 193 -0.10 16.16 1.57
N ILE A 194 -0.96 15.24 2.00
CA ILE A 194 -1.54 14.18 1.19
C ILE A 194 -2.99 14.51 0.96
N CYS A 195 -3.40 14.58 -0.30
CA CYS A 195 -4.75 14.87 -0.73
C CYS A 195 -5.37 13.60 -1.33
N TYR A 196 -6.38 13.04 -0.69
CA TYR A 196 -7.10 11.87 -1.22
C TYR A 196 -8.26 12.29 -2.13
N PRO A 197 -8.72 11.40 -3.05
CA PRO A 197 -9.81 11.72 -3.98
C PRO A 197 -11.15 12.04 -3.32
N ASN A 198 -11.40 11.56 -2.10
CA ASN A 198 -12.59 11.85 -1.31
C ASN A 198 -12.54 13.21 -0.58
N GLY A 199 -11.51 14.02 -0.87
CA GLY A 199 -11.31 15.34 -0.25
C GLY A 199 -10.79 15.28 1.18
N ALA A 200 -10.35 14.12 1.66
CA ALA A 200 -9.63 14.00 2.92
C ALA A 200 -8.17 14.48 2.76
N PHE A 201 -7.69 15.23 3.75
CA PHE A 201 -6.33 15.76 3.80
C PHE A 201 -5.58 15.18 4.98
N ILE A 202 -4.35 14.72 4.75
CA ILE A 202 -3.42 14.38 5.82
C ILE A 202 -2.22 15.34 5.74
N ILE A 203 -2.03 16.13 6.79
CA ILE A 203 -0.90 17.03 6.94
C ILE A 203 0.15 16.33 7.79
N VAL A 204 1.39 16.39 7.34
CA VAL A 204 2.52 15.69 7.94
C VAL A 204 3.63 16.70 8.19
N GLU A 205 3.84 17.05 9.46
CA GLU A 205 5.01 17.80 9.92
C GLU A 205 6.21 16.85 10.00
N CYS A 206 7.25 17.10 9.21
CA CYS A 206 8.44 16.26 9.21
C CYS A 206 9.67 17.00 8.66
N GLU A 207 10.87 16.50 8.99
CA GLU A 207 12.11 16.99 8.41
C GLU A 207 12.20 16.62 6.92
N GLU A 208 12.85 17.48 6.11
CA GLU A 208 13.00 17.24 4.67
C GLU A 208 13.71 15.91 4.34
N ALA A 209 14.58 15.43 5.21
CA ALA A 209 15.23 14.12 5.06
C ALA A 209 14.20 12.97 5.08
N VAL A 210 13.24 13.03 6.00
CA VAL A 210 12.13 12.08 6.12
C VAL A 210 11.15 12.29 4.97
N ALA A 211 10.75 13.55 4.71
CA ALA A 211 9.81 13.91 3.67
C ALA A 211 10.24 13.35 2.30
N ARG A 212 11.49 13.60 1.92
CA ARG A 212 12.00 13.18 0.62
C ARG A 212 12.22 11.69 0.55
N SER A 213 12.67 11.03 1.61
CA SER A 213 12.88 9.57 1.57
C SER A 213 11.57 8.78 1.57
N LEU A 214 10.55 9.24 2.30
CA LEU A 214 9.30 8.53 2.47
C LEU A 214 8.26 8.85 1.39
N PHE A 215 8.13 10.12 0.99
CA PHE A 215 7.05 10.55 0.09
C PHE A 215 7.52 10.79 -1.35
N PHE A 216 8.70 11.41 -1.53
CA PHE A 216 9.15 11.86 -2.86
C PHE A 216 10.21 10.97 -3.51
N ALA A 217 10.90 10.11 -2.76
CA ALA A 217 11.93 9.26 -3.31
C ALA A 217 11.32 8.20 -4.24
N PRO A 218 12.04 7.81 -5.31
CA PRO A 218 11.64 6.68 -6.11
C PRO A 218 11.79 5.40 -5.27
N GLU A 219 10.67 4.83 -4.86
CA GLU A 219 10.62 3.51 -4.24
C GLU A 219 10.96 2.46 -5.31
N ARG A 220 12.04 1.70 -5.09
CA ARG A 220 12.42 0.59 -5.95
C ARG A 220 12.57 -0.67 -5.11
N CYS A 221 11.90 -1.74 -5.54
CA CYS A 221 12.10 -3.07 -5.01
C CYS A 221 13.43 -3.60 -5.53
N ASN A 222 14.47 -3.61 -4.68
CA ASN A 222 15.76 -4.14 -5.05
C ASN A 222 15.76 -5.66 -4.86
N TYR A 223 15.60 -6.40 -5.95
CA TYR A 223 15.57 -7.86 -5.93
C TYR A 223 16.97 -8.46 -5.80
N LEU A 224 17.06 -9.60 -5.10
CA LEU A 224 18.31 -10.34 -4.94
C LEU A 224 18.86 -10.85 -6.29
N LEU A 225 17.96 -11.30 -7.17
CA LEU A 225 18.30 -11.84 -8.49
C LEU A 225 18.01 -10.85 -9.61
N SER A 226 18.86 -10.85 -10.63
CA SER A 226 18.69 -10.11 -11.88
C SER A 226 17.54 -10.68 -12.73
N GLY A 227 17.12 -9.93 -13.75
CA GLY A 227 15.99 -10.32 -14.62
C GLY A 227 16.21 -11.63 -15.39
N THR A 228 17.43 -11.88 -15.86
CA THR A 228 17.75 -13.12 -16.60
C THR A 228 17.67 -14.35 -15.70
N TRP A 229 18.31 -14.30 -14.53
CA TRP A 229 18.26 -15.39 -13.57
C TRP A 229 16.84 -15.66 -13.07
N TYR A 230 16.06 -14.60 -12.84
CA TYR A 230 14.65 -14.75 -12.49
C TYR A 230 13.87 -15.58 -13.52
N ARG A 231 14.04 -15.33 -14.82
CA ARG A 231 13.33 -16.06 -15.88
C ARG A 231 13.76 -17.52 -15.95
N SER A 232 15.05 -17.81 -15.80
CA SER A 232 15.56 -19.18 -15.79
C SER A 232 15.05 -19.97 -14.58
N LEU A 233 15.08 -19.37 -13.38
CA LEU A 233 14.56 -20.01 -12.18
C LEU A 233 13.03 -20.14 -12.23
N ALA A 234 12.31 -19.21 -12.87
CA ALA A 234 10.87 -19.33 -13.08
C ALA A 234 10.52 -20.54 -13.95
N LEU A 235 11.29 -20.78 -15.03
CA LEU A 235 11.13 -21.99 -15.85
C LEU A 235 11.40 -23.27 -15.05
N LEU A 236 12.45 -23.27 -14.22
CA LEU A 236 12.71 -24.40 -13.33
C LEU A 236 11.56 -24.60 -12.33
N GLY A 237 11.05 -23.52 -11.76
CA GLY A 237 9.93 -23.53 -10.83
C GLY A 237 8.65 -24.08 -11.44
N THR A 238 8.31 -23.70 -12.68
CA THR A 238 7.14 -24.24 -13.36
C THR A 238 7.27 -25.74 -13.64
N MET A 239 8.47 -26.21 -14.02
CA MET A 239 8.74 -27.64 -14.20
C MET A 239 8.62 -28.42 -12.88
N MET A 240 9.19 -27.89 -11.79
CA MET A 240 9.07 -28.48 -10.45
C MET A 240 7.61 -28.52 -9.97
N LEU A 241 6.83 -27.47 -10.25
CA LEU A 241 5.41 -27.43 -9.95
C LEU A 241 4.64 -28.49 -10.73
N MET A 242 4.78 -28.53 -12.05
CA MET A 242 4.10 -29.51 -12.89
C MET A 242 4.43 -30.95 -12.49
N PHE A 243 5.71 -31.27 -12.30
CA PHE A 243 6.12 -32.61 -11.90
C PHE A 243 5.69 -32.95 -10.47
N GLY A 244 5.73 -31.98 -9.54
CA GLY A 244 5.23 -32.17 -8.17
C GLY A 244 3.73 -32.45 -8.12
N VAL A 245 2.95 -31.75 -8.94
CA VAL A 245 1.49 -31.96 -9.07
C VAL A 245 1.16 -33.31 -9.71
N ILE A 246 1.89 -33.71 -10.76
CA ILE A 246 1.73 -35.03 -11.37
C ILE A 246 2.06 -36.15 -10.38
N ALA A 247 3.16 -36.02 -9.62
CA ALA A 247 3.52 -36.97 -8.59
C ALA A 247 2.44 -37.04 -7.49
N LEU A 248 1.88 -35.90 -7.08
CA LEU A 248 0.79 -35.86 -6.09
C LEU A 248 -0.48 -36.57 -6.61
N GLY A 249 -0.86 -36.34 -7.87
CA GLY A 249 -2.02 -36.99 -8.48
C GLY A 249 -1.89 -38.52 -8.62
N ASN A 250 -0.65 -39.03 -8.65
CA ASN A 250 -0.36 -40.48 -8.67
C ASN A 250 -0.11 -41.08 -7.28
N SER A 251 -0.15 -40.27 -6.21
CA SER A 251 -0.02 -40.78 -4.84
C SER A 251 -1.27 -41.51 -4.38
N GLY A 252 -1.15 -42.34 -3.34
CA GLY A 252 -2.27 -43.08 -2.77
C GLY A 252 -3.33 -42.16 -2.16
N ALA A 253 -4.60 -42.58 -2.20
CA ALA A 253 -5.75 -41.78 -1.74
C ALA A 253 -5.59 -41.23 -0.31
N ARG A 254 -5.00 -42.02 0.60
CA ARG A 254 -4.69 -41.61 1.98
C ARG A 254 -3.75 -40.39 2.04
N MET A 255 -2.71 -40.38 1.20
CA MET A 255 -1.78 -39.26 1.12
C MET A 255 -2.44 -38.05 0.46
N GLN A 256 -3.22 -38.25 -0.60
CA GLN A 256 -3.96 -37.16 -1.25
C GLN A 256 -4.88 -36.44 -0.26
N VAL A 257 -5.68 -37.17 0.53
CA VAL A 257 -6.55 -36.56 1.56
C VAL A 257 -5.73 -35.75 2.58
N THR A 258 -4.58 -36.27 3.01
CA THR A 258 -3.70 -35.59 3.97
C THR A 258 -3.10 -34.30 3.40
N PHE A 259 -2.67 -34.31 2.14
CA PHE A 259 -2.25 -33.12 1.42
C PHE A 259 -3.39 -32.11 1.28
N GLY A 260 -4.59 -32.56 0.90
CA GLY A 260 -5.77 -31.72 0.75
C GLY A 260 -6.13 -31.01 2.05
N ALA A 261 -6.13 -31.76 3.16
CA ALA A 261 -6.35 -31.20 4.50
C ALA A 261 -5.28 -30.17 4.88
N SER A 262 -4.00 -30.46 4.61
CA SER A 262 -2.89 -29.54 4.90
C SER A 262 -3.01 -28.24 4.11
N TYR A 263 -3.32 -28.32 2.81
CA TYR A 263 -3.52 -27.15 1.96
C TYR A 263 -4.74 -26.33 2.35
N LEU A 264 -5.85 -26.98 2.73
CA LEU A 264 -7.04 -26.29 3.23
C LEU A 264 -6.73 -25.51 4.50
N LEU A 265 -6.01 -26.12 5.45
CA LEU A 265 -5.64 -25.51 6.72
C LEU A 265 -4.67 -24.34 6.51
N LEU A 266 -3.65 -24.52 5.67
CA LEU A 266 -2.74 -23.43 5.29
C LEU A 266 -3.50 -22.31 4.60
N ASN A 267 -4.38 -22.60 3.65
CA ASN A 267 -5.15 -21.59 2.95
C ASN A 267 -6.03 -20.76 3.90
N ALA A 268 -6.73 -21.41 4.83
CA ALA A 268 -7.48 -20.71 5.88
C ALA A 268 -6.56 -19.80 6.70
N ALA A 269 -5.35 -20.27 7.05
CA ALA A 269 -4.37 -19.49 7.79
C ALA A 269 -3.82 -18.29 6.98
N TYR A 270 -3.56 -18.45 5.69
CA TYR A 270 -3.18 -17.35 4.80
C TYR A 270 -4.31 -16.32 4.65
N TRP A 271 -5.56 -16.78 4.57
CA TRP A 271 -6.73 -15.90 4.50
C TRP A 271 -6.90 -15.08 5.80
N MET A 272 -6.73 -15.71 6.96
CA MET A 272 -6.75 -15.01 8.25
C MET A 272 -5.66 -13.92 8.34
N VAL A 273 -4.44 -14.22 7.86
CA VAL A 273 -3.37 -13.21 7.85
C VAL A 273 -3.64 -12.11 6.82
N ALA A 274 -4.25 -12.43 5.67
CA ALA A 274 -4.66 -11.43 4.68
C ALA A 274 -5.76 -10.49 5.19
N ALA A 275 -6.58 -10.93 6.16
CA ALA A 275 -7.60 -10.10 6.79
C ALA A 275 -7.03 -9.16 7.88
N LEU A 276 -5.79 -9.36 8.32
CA LEU A 276 -5.13 -8.51 9.31
C LEU A 276 -4.55 -7.25 8.65
N PRO A 277 -4.43 -6.14 9.40
CA PRO A 277 -3.98 -4.88 8.82
C PRO A 277 -2.50 -4.95 8.42
N GLU A 278 -2.18 -4.46 7.22
CA GLU A 278 -0.85 -4.53 6.60
C GLU A 278 0.26 -3.88 7.45
N LYS A 279 -0.11 -2.93 8.32
CA LYS A 279 0.79 -2.25 9.27
C LYS A 279 1.60 -3.21 10.15
N LEU A 280 1.11 -4.43 10.38
CA LEU A 280 1.77 -5.42 11.23
C LEU A 280 3.05 -6.02 10.61
N HIS A 281 3.21 -5.91 9.30
CA HIS A 281 4.31 -6.55 8.57
C HIS A 281 5.58 -5.70 8.47
N TRP A 282 5.44 -4.40 8.71
CA TRP A 282 6.51 -3.43 8.59
C TRP A 282 7.02 -3.04 9.97
N ASP A 283 8.32 -2.79 10.05
CA ASP A 283 8.93 -2.27 11.27
C ASP A 283 9.18 -0.77 11.09
N TYR A 284 8.43 0.03 11.85
CA TYR A 284 8.54 1.49 11.90
C TYR A 284 9.22 1.96 13.18
N SER A 285 9.93 1.09 13.90
CA SER A 285 10.53 1.40 15.20
C SER A 285 11.48 2.61 15.17
N ALA A 286 12.06 2.93 14.01
CA ALA A 286 12.92 4.09 13.79
C ALA A 286 12.17 5.43 13.74
N LEU A 287 10.85 5.41 13.50
CA LEU A 287 10.00 6.59 13.40
C LEU A 287 9.15 6.75 14.67
N HIS A 288 8.98 7.98 15.12
CA HIS A 288 7.99 8.37 16.11
C HIS A 288 6.86 9.11 15.39
N LEU A 289 5.66 8.54 15.45
CA LEU A 289 4.44 9.05 14.83
C LEU A 289 3.54 9.58 15.93
N GLU A 290 3.29 10.88 15.91
CA GLU A 290 2.40 11.53 16.87
C GLU A 290 1.27 12.21 16.11
N GLU A 291 0.02 11.95 16.50
CA GLU A 291 -1.13 12.70 16.00
C GLU A 291 -1.30 13.95 16.85
N VAL A 292 -0.95 15.11 16.30
CA VAL A 292 -0.81 16.37 17.05
C VAL A 292 -2.17 16.92 17.49
N ALA A 293 -3.22 16.69 16.69
CA ALA A 293 -4.62 16.78 17.08
C ALA A 293 -5.47 16.32 15.88
N PRO A 294 -6.43 15.41 16.05
CA PRO A 294 -7.38 15.14 15.00
C PRO A 294 -8.34 16.33 14.87
N VAL A 295 -8.37 16.97 13.70
CA VAL A 295 -9.42 17.95 13.38
C VAL A 295 -10.61 17.17 12.84
N PHE A 296 -11.30 16.45 13.72
CA PHE A 296 -12.58 15.86 13.37
C PHE A 296 -13.65 16.96 13.33
N PRO A 297 -14.51 16.99 12.28
CA PRO A 297 -15.70 17.83 12.32
C PRO A 297 -16.55 17.44 13.54
N ALA A 298 -17.20 18.42 14.17
CA ALA A 298 -18.04 18.13 15.32
C ALA A 298 -19.18 17.17 14.93
N PRO A 299 -19.68 16.32 15.86
CA PRO A 299 -20.78 15.41 15.55
C PRO A 299 -22.01 16.19 15.05
N GLY A 300 -22.49 15.88 13.84
CA GLY A 300 -23.64 16.55 13.23
C GLY A 300 -23.31 17.78 12.37
N GLU A 301 -22.04 18.05 12.11
CA GLU A 301 -21.61 19.16 11.27
C GLU A 301 -21.41 18.74 9.81
N ASP A 302 -21.89 19.56 8.87
CA ASP A 302 -21.82 19.25 7.44
C ASP A 302 -20.37 19.17 6.95
N ARG A 303 -20.02 18.00 6.41
CA ARG A 303 -18.71 17.74 5.81
C ARG A 303 -18.71 18.31 4.40
N SER A 304 -17.87 19.31 4.16
CA SER A 304 -17.75 19.95 2.84
C SER A 304 -16.30 20.10 2.43
N PHE A 305 -16.03 19.96 1.14
CA PHE A 305 -14.70 20.16 0.56
C PHE A 305 -14.11 21.53 0.92
N ARG A 306 -14.93 22.59 0.84
CA ARG A 306 -14.51 23.97 1.14
C ARG A 306 -14.00 24.10 2.57
N LYS A 307 -14.69 23.45 3.52
CA LYS A 307 -14.30 23.46 4.93
C LYS A 307 -13.01 22.69 5.16
N ALA A 308 -12.90 21.49 4.60
CA ALA A 308 -11.69 20.67 4.72
C ALA A 308 -10.47 21.39 4.12
N LEU A 309 -10.65 22.00 2.94
CA LEU A 309 -9.64 22.80 2.28
C LEU A 309 -9.24 24.00 3.14
N TRP A 310 -10.19 24.73 3.70
CA TRP A 310 -9.90 25.84 4.60
C TRP A 310 -9.16 25.39 5.87
N ALA A 311 -9.62 24.32 6.53
CA ALA A 311 -8.96 23.76 7.70
C ALA A 311 -7.51 23.33 7.38
N ALA A 312 -7.29 22.73 6.21
CA ALA A 312 -5.95 22.38 5.74
C ALA A 312 -5.09 23.62 5.48
N ILE A 313 -5.64 24.68 4.88
CA ILE A 313 -4.93 25.96 4.66
C ILE A 313 -4.59 26.63 6.00
N LYS A 314 -5.51 26.64 6.98
CA LYS A 314 -5.26 27.16 8.34
C LYS A 314 -4.11 26.42 9.02
N SER A 315 -4.08 25.10 8.92
CA SER A 315 -3.04 24.26 9.55
C SER A 315 -1.69 24.40 8.85
N THR A 316 -1.66 24.45 7.51
CA THR A 316 -0.41 24.54 6.73
C THR A 316 0.15 25.96 6.61
N LYS A 317 -0.67 26.99 6.86
CA LYS A 317 -0.33 28.42 6.70
C LYS A 317 0.18 28.79 5.31
N SER A 318 -0.30 28.10 4.29
CA SER A 318 0.05 28.38 2.89
C SER A 318 -1.05 27.89 1.96
N THR A 319 -1.25 28.58 0.84
CA THR A 319 -2.13 28.15 -0.26
C THR A 319 -1.35 27.67 -1.48
N ARG A 320 -0.02 27.76 -1.45
CA ARG A 320 0.86 27.42 -2.59
C ARG A 320 0.69 25.97 -3.05
N TRP A 321 0.58 25.05 -2.10
CA TRP A 321 0.41 23.62 -2.40
C TRP A 321 -0.92 23.35 -3.14
N VAL A 322 -1.99 24.09 -2.86
CA VAL A 322 -3.28 23.97 -3.54
C VAL A 322 -3.12 24.25 -5.04
N LYS A 323 -2.35 25.30 -5.37
CA LYS A 323 -2.03 25.70 -6.75
C LYS A 323 -1.11 24.68 -7.42
N THR A 324 -0.04 24.25 -6.74
CA THR A 324 0.92 23.27 -7.27
C THR A 324 0.28 21.92 -7.56
N GLY A 325 -0.64 21.47 -6.70
CA GLY A 325 -1.34 20.19 -6.85
C GLY A 325 -2.61 20.24 -7.70
N ARG A 326 -3.03 21.43 -8.15
CA ARG A 326 -4.32 21.64 -8.85
C ARG A 326 -5.49 21.03 -8.08
N ILE A 327 -5.48 21.21 -6.75
CA ILE A 327 -6.48 20.61 -5.85
C ILE A 327 -7.82 21.36 -5.95
N ALA A 328 -7.77 22.66 -6.21
CA ALA A 328 -8.94 23.49 -6.49
C ALA A 328 -9.09 23.74 -8.00
N PRO A 329 -10.31 24.01 -8.50
CA PRO A 329 -10.54 24.39 -9.89
C PRO A 329 -9.67 25.58 -10.32
N ASP A 330 -9.13 25.49 -11.53
CA ASP A 330 -8.29 26.53 -12.12
C ASP A 330 -9.16 27.64 -12.73
N THR A 331 -9.77 28.46 -11.88
CA THR A 331 -10.59 29.62 -12.30
C THR A 331 -10.14 30.89 -11.58
N GLU A 332 -10.40 32.05 -12.18
CA GLU A 332 -10.04 33.36 -11.59
C GLU A 332 -10.68 33.56 -10.20
N ALA A 333 -11.91 33.08 -10.01
CA ALA A 333 -12.60 33.13 -8.72
C ALA A 333 -11.83 32.38 -7.63
N TRP A 334 -11.36 31.18 -7.94
CA TRP A 334 -10.56 30.37 -7.02
C TRP A 334 -9.17 30.98 -6.79
N HIS A 335 -8.54 31.58 -7.81
CA HIS A 335 -7.26 32.27 -7.63
C HIS A 335 -7.38 33.47 -6.68
N TYR A 336 -8.44 34.27 -6.82
CA TYR A 336 -8.69 35.41 -5.95
C TYR A 336 -9.02 34.96 -4.51
N TRP A 337 -9.88 33.95 -4.36
CA TRP A 337 -10.20 33.37 -3.06
C TRP A 337 -8.96 32.78 -2.36
N LEU A 338 -8.10 32.05 -3.08
CA LEU A 338 -6.85 31.52 -2.53
C LEU A 338 -5.88 32.63 -2.12
N GLY A 339 -5.88 33.77 -2.82
CA GLY A 339 -5.13 34.95 -2.40
C GLY A 339 -5.64 35.53 -1.09
N GLN A 340 -6.96 35.70 -0.96
CA GLN A 340 -7.58 36.17 0.30
C GLN A 340 -7.34 35.18 1.46
N ALA A 341 -7.45 33.89 1.20
CA ALA A 341 -7.18 32.83 2.17
C ALA A 341 -5.73 32.89 2.68
N GLU A 342 -4.77 33.16 1.79
CA GLU A 342 -3.36 33.31 2.16
C GLU A 342 -3.12 34.56 3.04
N SER A 343 -3.74 35.69 2.69
CA SER A 343 -3.71 36.89 3.55
C SER A 343 -4.30 36.60 4.93
N ALA A 344 -5.46 35.92 4.99
CA ALA A 344 -6.14 35.60 6.24
C ALA A 344 -5.29 34.73 7.17
N VAL A 345 -4.66 33.67 6.66
CA VAL A 345 -3.84 32.79 7.52
C VAL A 345 -2.50 33.41 7.90
N THR A 346 -1.95 34.29 7.04
CA THR A 346 -0.73 35.05 7.37
C THR A 346 -1.01 36.25 8.28
N ARG A 347 -2.30 36.52 8.59
CA ARG A 347 -2.77 37.72 9.31
C ARG A 347 -2.32 39.02 8.65
N LEU A 348 -2.13 38.98 7.33
CA LEU A 348 -1.96 40.17 6.51
C LEU A 348 -3.34 40.80 6.32
N ASP A 349 -3.39 42.12 6.24
CA ASP A 349 -4.62 42.91 5.99
C ASP A 349 -5.70 42.86 7.09
N GLY A 350 -5.36 42.45 8.32
CA GLY A 350 -6.25 42.55 9.48
C GLY A 350 -7.36 41.49 9.56
N PHE A 351 -7.29 40.45 8.72
CA PHE A 351 -8.21 39.32 8.79
C PHE A 351 -7.81 38.34 9.90
N ASP A 352 -8.78 37.90 10.71
CA ASP A 352 -8.59 36.85 11.70
C ASP A 352 -9.03 35.50 11.10
N PRO A 353 -8.15 34.48 11.02
CA PRO A 353 -8.48 33.18 10.44
C PRO A 353 -9.59 32.42 11.16
N GLU A 354 -9.91 32.76 12.42
CA GLU A 354 -11.02 32.13 13.14
C GLU A 354 -12.38 32.77 12.82
N THR A 355 -12.42 34.05 12.42
CA THR A 355 -13.67 34.74 12.07
C THR A 355 -13.88 34.88 10.56
N TRP A 356 -12.93 34.41 9.75
CA TRP A 356 -13.01 34.50 8.29
C TRP A 356 -13.99 33.46 7.73
N ASP A 357 -15.13 33.93 7.21
CA ASP A 357 -16.12 33.08 6.56
C ASP A 357 -15.64 32.65 5.17
N TYR A 358 -14.98 31.50 5.15
CA TYR A 358 -14.41 30.90 3.94
C TYR A 358 -15.47 30.57 2.88
N SER A 359 -16.71 30.26 3.26
CA SER A 359 -17.75 29.84 2.32
C SER A 359 -18.40 31.05 1.67
N ALA A 360 -18.85 32.03 2.46
CA ALA A 360 -19.47 33.24 1.92
C ALA A 360 -18.52 33.98 0.97
N ARG A 361 -17.24 34.06 1.33
CA ARG A 361 -16.23 34.70 0.47
C ARG A 361 -16.03 33.99 -0.86
N LEU A 362 -16.08 32.65 -0.88
CA LEU A 362 -15.98 31.91 -2.13
C LEU A 362 -17.23 32.14 -2.99
N ASP A 363 -18.41 32.16 -2.37
CA ASP A 363 -19.66 32.42 -3.09
C ASP A 363 -19.70 33.84 -3.66
N ASP A 364 -19.18 34.84 -2.95
CA ASP A 364 -18.99 36.20 -3.45
C ASP A 364 -18.05 36.23 -4.67
N CYS A 365 -16.92 35.49 -4.61
CA CYS A 365 -15.97 35.43 -5.73
C CYS A 365 -16.60 34.77 -6.97
N LEU A 366 -17.38 33.72 -6.77
CA LEU A 366 -18.09 33.02 -7.84
C LEU A 366 -19.21 33.90 -8.43
N GLY A 367 -19.97 34.60 -7.59
CA GLY A 367 -21.06 35.49 -8.01
C GLY A 367 -20.57 36.75 -8.74
N THR A 368 -19.46 37.34 -8.27
CA THR A 368 -18.87 38.53 -8.89
C THR A 368 -18.38 38.26 -10.31
N ILE A 369 -17.81 37.09 -10.57
CA ILE A 369 -17.31 36.72 -11.90
C ILE A 369 -18.43 36.21 -12.82
N GLY A 370 -19.48 35.57 -12.28
CA GLY A 370 -20.69 35.24 -13.04
C GLY A 370 -21.36 36.48 -13.65
N LEU A 371 -21.34 37.62 -12.94
CA LEU A 371 -21.82 38.92 -13.42
C LEU A 371 -20.97 39.50 -14.58
N PHE A 372 -19.68 39.16 -14.68
CA PHE A 372 -18.82 39.60 -15.79
C PHE A 372 -18.98 38.75 -17.05
N THR A 373 -19.41 37.50 -16.93
CA THR A 373 -19.64 36.60 -18.08
C THR A 373 -21.01 36.78 -18.75
N ASP A 374 -21.98 37.43 -18.08
CA ASP A 374 -23.35 37.61 -18.57
C ASP A 374 -23.62 38.95 -19.29
N SER A 375 -22.59 39.64 -19.79
CA SER A 375 -22.78 40.73 -20.76
C SER A 375 -22.55 40.24 -22.20
N PRO A 376 -23.58 39.70 -22.90
CA PRO A 376 -23.49 39.58 -24.34
C PRO A 376 -23.52 40.99 -24.93
N GLY A 377 -22.44 41.35 -25.62
CA GLY A 377 -22.40 42.54 -26.46
C GLY A 377 -23.59 42.51 -27.42
N LYS A 378 -24.54 43.43 -27.24
CA LYS A 378 -25.57 43.77 -28.23
C LYS A 378 -24.85 44.17 -29.52
N PRO A 379 -24.98 43.46 -30.65
CA PRO A 379 -24.64 44.05 -31.92
C PRO A 379 -25.69 45.12 -32.23
N ALA A 380 -25.23 46.35 -32.46
CA ALA A 380 -26.07 47.43 -32.94
C ALA A 380 -26.71 47.01 -34.27
N ALA A 381 -28.05 47.05 -34.32
CA ALA A 381 -28.79 46.88 -35.56
C ALA A 381 -28.47 48.07 -36.47
N GLU A 382 -27.71 47.81 -37.53
CA GLU A 382 -27.48 48.74 -38.62
C GLU A 382 -28.73 48.70 -39.52
N GLU A 383 -29.66 49.62 -39.31
CA GLU A 383 -30.70 49.93 -40.29
C GLU A 383 -30.04 50.50 -41.54
N ARG A 384 -30.28 49.88 -42.70
CA ARG A 384 -30.11 50.54 -44.00
C ARG A 384 -31.42 50.49 -44.79
N PRO A 385 -31.74 51.58 -45.51
CA PRO A 385 -32.96 51.74 -46.30
C PRO A 385 -33.02 50.85 -47.55
#